data_AF-A0A3C0TT42-F1
#
_entry.id   AF-A0A3C0TT42-F1
#
_cell.length_a   1.000
_cell.length_b   1.000
_cell.length_c   1.000
_cell.angle_alpha   90.00
_cell.angle_beta   90.00
_cell.angle_gamma   90.00
#
_symmetry.space_group_name_H-M   'P 1'
#
loop_
_entity.id
_entity.type
_entity.pdbx_description
1 polymer ?
#
loop_
_entity_poly.entity_id
_entity_poly.type
_entity_poly.pdbx_seq_one_letter_code
_entity_poly.pdbx_strand_id
1 'polypeptide(L)'
;MNAPHDHHWAEHVHDMSAHARDTEQERLLELAFIQGFRAASDKRAFLELAGVPLEIREGGAVYSLMQVALNQSYEVGSAGPGFGGRDLVYHPLPGAMVRETHELRFIYLSIGGRAEFSLKRIRQR
;
A
#
# COMPACT_ATOMS: atom_id res chain seq x y z
N MET A 1 -32.94 22.39 -34.03
CA MET A 1 -32.89 22.02 -32.61
C MET A 1 -31.55 21.34 -32.37
N ASN A 2 -30.63 21.97 -31.63
CA ASN A 2 -29.33 21.39 -31.32
C ASN A 2 -29.43 20.74 -29.93
N ALA A 3 -29.24 19.42 -29.84
CA ALA A 3 -29.22 18.70 -28.57
C ALA A 3 -27.85 18.93 -27.88
N PRO A 4 -27.81 19.18 -26.56
CA PRO A 4 -26.54 19.30 -25.86
C PRO A 4 -25.89 17.91 -25.73
N HIS A 5 -24.58 17.86 -25.97
CA HIS A 5 -23.76 16.64 -25.95
C HIS A 5 -23.59 16.04 -24.55
N ASP A 6 -23.74 14.72 -24.45
CA ASP A 6 -23.48 13.88 -23.28
C ASP A 6 -21.97 13.63 -23.03
N HIS A 7 -21.22 14.64 -22.57
CA HIS A 7 -19.77 14.48 -22.29
C HIS A 7 -19.44 14.07 -20.85
N HIS A 8 -20.39 14.12 -19.92
CA HIS A 8 -20.11 13.93 -18.48
C HIS A 8 -19.87 12.47 -18.05
N TRP A 9 -20.41 11.48 -18.77
CA TRP A 9 -20.27 10.06 -18.38
C TRP A 9 -18.97 9.42 -18.87
N ALA A 10 -18.42 9.88 -20.00
CA ALA A 10 -17.17 9.35 -20.54
C ALA A 10 -15.98 9.76 -19.67
N GLU A 11 -15.97 11.01 -19.18
CA GLU A 11 -14.87 11.56 -18.37
C GLU A 11 -14.72 10.83 -17.02
N HIS A 12 -15.82 10.48 -16.36
CA HIS A 12 -15.82 9.73 -15.10
C HIS A 12 -15.33 8.27 -15.22
N VAL A 13 -15.63 7.60 -16.34
CA VAL A 13 -15.19 6.20 -16.56
C VAL A 13 -13.70 6.15 -16.91
N HIS A 14 -13.18 7.16 -17.61
CA HIS A 14 -11.75 7.29 -17.88
C HIS A 14 -10.94 7.46 -16.58
N ASP A 15 -11.39 8.33 -15.67
CA ASP A 15 -10.75 8.61 -14.39
C ASP A 15 -10.64 7.36 -13.49
N MET A 16 -11.70 6.56 -13.41
CA MET A 16 -11.68 5.31 -12.63
C MET A 16 -10.70 4.27 -13.18
N SER A 17 -10.59 4.20 -14.50
CA SER A 17 -9.64 3.29 -15.15
C SER A 17 -8.19 3.76 -14.98
N ALA A 18 -7.94 5.06 -14.84
CA ALA A 18 -6.61 5.61 -14.59
C ALA A 18 -6.19 5.35 -13.14
N HIS A 19 -7.07 5.61 -12.17
CA HIS A 19 -6.83 5.31 -10.75
C HIS A 19 -6.63 3.82 -10.47
N ALA A 20 -7.40 2.94 -11.13
CA ALA A 20 -7.20 1.49 -11.01
C ALA A 20 -5.83 1.03 -11.54
N ARG A 21 -5.32 1.65 -12.61
CA ARG A 21 -3.97 1.34 -13.14
C ARG A 21 -2.86 1.84 -12.23
N ASP A 22 -3.03 3.03 -11.65
CA ASP A 22 -2.04 3.61 -10.74
C ASP A 22 -1.90 2.77 -9.46
N THR A 23 -3.01 2.30 -8.90
CA THR A 23 -3.02 1.41 -7.73
C THR A 23 -2.42 0.03 -8.01
N GLU A 24 -2.67 -0.56 -9.18
CA GLU A 24 -2.05 -1.83 -9.55
C GLU A 24 -0.54 -1.69 -9.76
N GLN A 25 -0.11 -0.61 -10.43
CA GLN A 25 1.31 -0.33 -10.61
C GLN A 25 2.02 -0.14 -9.27
N GLU A 26 1.41 0.57 -8.32
CA GLU A 26 1.92 0.72 -6.96
C GLU A 26 2.08 -0.63 -6.26
N ARG A 27 1.08 -1.51 -6.36
CA ARG A 27 1.13 -2.84 -5.79
C ARG A 27 2.26 -3.68 -6.38
N LEU A 28 2.43 -3.66 -7.71
CA LEU A 28 3.51 -4.38 -8.38
C LEU A 28 4.90 -3.86 -7.97
N LEU A 29 5.04 -2.55 -7.79
CA LEU A 29 6.27 -1.93 -7.32
C LEU A 29 6.60 -2.32 -5.87
N GLU A 30 5.62 -2.31 -4.98
CA GLU A 30 5.81 -2.76 -3.60
C GLU A 30 6.18 -4.24 -3.55
N LEU A 31 5.52 -5.10 -4.34
CA LEU A 31 5.87 -6.52 -4.46
C LEU A 31 7.31 -6.71 -4.95
N ALA A 32 7.73 -5.99 -6.00
CA ALA A 32 9.09 -6.07 -6.51
C ALA A 32 10.12 -5.64 -5.46
N PHE A 33 9.84 -4.55 -4.73
CA PHE A 33 10.68 -4.11 -3.61
C PHE A 33 10.77 -5.19 -2.53
N ILE A 34 9.64 -5.76 -2.11
CA ILE A 34 9.59 -6.80 -1.08
C ILE A 34 10.44 -8.01 -1.47
N GLN A 35 10.27 -8.51 -2.70
CA GLN A 35 11.01 -9.67 -3.18
C GLN A 35 12.51 -9.37 -3.27
N GLY A 36 12.90 -8.22 -3.84
CA GLY A 36 14.29 -7.78 -3.91
C GLY A 36 14.91 -7.59 -2.53
N PHE A 37 14.21 -6.91 -1.62
CA PHE A 37 14.69 -6.65 -0.27
C PHE A 37 14.84 -7.96 0.52
N ARG A 38 13.94 -8.93 0.36
CA ARG A 38 14.08 -10.27 0.97
C ARG A 38 15.27 -11.04 0.41
N ALA A 39 15.49 -11.00 -0.90
CA ALA A 39 16.57 -11.73 -1.57
C ALA A 39 17.97 -11.11 -1.38
N ALA A 40 18.06 -9.80 -1.16
CA ALA A 40 19.34 -9.11 -1.04
C ALA A 40 20.19 -9.64 0.12
N SER A 41 21.47 -9.95 -0.14
CA SER A 41 22.41 -10.36 0.90
C SER A 41 22.79 -9.21 1.83
N ASP A 42 22.93 -7.99 1.28
CA ASP A 42 23.12 -6.75 2.03
C ASP A 42 21.88 -5.87 1.93
N LYS A 43 21.15 -5.76 3.05
CA LYS A 43 19.92 -4.97 3.13
C LYS A 43 20.19 -3.47 3.04
N ARG A 44 21.32 -2.97 3.54
CA ARG A 44 21.64 -1.53 3.49
C ARG A 44 22.00 -1.11 2.08
N ALA A 45 22.85 -1.88 1.40
CA ALA A 45 23.20 -1.63 0.01
C ALA A 45 21.95 -1.68 -0.90
N PHE A 46 21.00 -2.60 -0.63
CA PHE A 46 19.73 -2.62 -1.35
C PHE A 46 18.91 -1.33 -1.13
N LEU A 47 18.82 -0.83 0.10
CA LEU A 47 18.08 0.41 0.38
C LEU A 47 18.70 1.61 -0.34
N GLU A 48 20.03 1.68 -0.38
CA GLU A 48 20.75 2.70 -1.14
C GLU A 48 20.45 2.59 -2.64
N LEU A 49 20.54 1.37 -3.21
CA LEU A 49 20.21 1.12 -4.61
C LEU A 49 18.76 1.48 -4.96
N ALA A 50 17.84 1.18 -4.06
CA ALA A 50 16.42 1.48 -4.21
C ALA A 50 16.07 2.97 -3.96
N GLY A 51 17.06 3.80 -3.61
CA GLY A 51 16.88 5.22 -3.35
C GLY A 51 16.09 5.51 -2.07
N VAL A 52 16.08 4.59 -1.09
CA VAL A 52 15.40 4.81 0.18
C VAL A 52 16.28 5.69 1.08
N PRO A 53 15.84 6.90 1.44
CA PRO A 53 16.65 7.81 2.25
C PRO A 53 16.76 7.28 3.68
N LEU A 54 17.98 7.24 4.22
CA LEU A 54 18.21 6.87 5.63
C LEU A 54 17.80 7.98 6.60
N GLU A 55 17.78 9.23 6.12
CA GLU A 55 17.33 10.39 6.88
C GLU A 55 16.38 11.24 6.05
N ILE A 56 15.31 11.69 6.67
CA ILE A 56 14.30 12.56 6.07
C ILE A 56 14.18 13.82 6.92
N ARG A 57 14.17 14.99 6.26
CA ARG A 57 13.83 16.27 6.90
C ARG A 57 12.40 16.65 6.55
N GLU A 58 11.56 16.83 7.56
CA GLU A 58 10.15 17.22 7.41
C GLU A 58 9.69 18.04 8.61
N GLY A 59 8.99 19.17 8.37
CA GLY A 59 8.42 19.97 9.46
C GLY A 59 9.44 20.47 10.48
N GLY A 60 10.70 20.66 10.08
CA GLY A 60 11.80 21.06 10.98
C GLY A 60 12.41 19.93 11.82
N ALA A 61 11.90 18.70 11.72
CA ALA A 61 12.45 17.52 12.39
C ALA A 61 13.31 16.67 11.44
N VAL A 62 14.28 15.97 12.02
CA VAL A 62 15.08 14.93 11.34
C VAL A 62 14.56 13.56 11.77
N TYR A 63 14.18 12.76 10.78
CA TYR A 63 13.66 11.41 10.93
C TYR A 63 14.71 10.44 10.40
N SER A 64 15.15 9.50 11.22
CA SER A 64 16.13 8.47 10.83
C SER A 64 15.42 7.13 10.63
N LEU A 65 15.73 6.44 9.52
CA LEU A 65 15.15 5.15 9.18
C LEU A 65 15.64 4.09 10.18
N MET A 66 14.71 3.55 10.97
CA MET A 66 15.03 2.54 11.98
C MET A 66 14.65 1.14 11.54
N GLN A 67 13.58 0.99 10.78
CA GLN A 67 13.08 -0.32 10.40
C GLN A 67 12.36 -0.29 9.05
N VAL A 68 12.56 -1.36 8.27
CA VAL A 68 11.74 -1.69 7.10
C VAL A 68 10.85 -2.86 7.52
N ALA A 69 9.55 -2.60 7.68
CA ALA A 69 8.58 -3.60 8.08
C ALA A 69 7.89 -4.19 6.84
N LEU A 70 7.96 -5.52 6.73
CA LEU A 70 7.29 -6.30 5.69
C LEU A 70 6.25 -7.19 6.38
N ASN A 71 4.98 -6.98 6.07
CA ASN A 71 3.90 -7.84 6.56
C ASN A 71 3.24 -8.58 5.42
N GLN A 72 2.89 -9.84 5.66
CA GLN A 72 2.25 -10.72 4.70
C GLN A 72 1.05 -11.34 5.38
N SER A 73 -0.12 -11.04 4.85
CA SER A 73 -1.41 -11.37 5.45
C SER A 73 -2.26 -12.14 4.47
N TYR A 74 -3.03 -13.09 4.99
CA TYR A 74 -3.95 -13.91 4.22
C TYR A 74 -5.37 -13.74 4.77
N GLU A 75 -6.27 -13.25 3.94
CA GLU A 75 -7.69 -13.20 4.29
C GLU A 75 -8.32 -14.56 3.98
N VAL A 76 -8.76 -15.25 5.04
CA VAL A 76 -9.25 -16.65 4.95
C VAL A 76 -10.77 -16.77 5.13
N GLY A 77 -11.46 -15.69 5.44
CA GLY A 77 -12.90 -15.70 5.73
C GLY A 77 -13.44 -14.29 5.95
N SER A 78 -14.73 -14.12 5.76
CA SER A 78 -15.46 -12.89 6.09
C SER A 78 -16.43 -13.13 7.25
N ALA A 79 -16.79 -12.06 7.97
CA ALA A 79 -17.79 -12.14 9.02
C ALA A 79 -18.77 -10.98 8.89
N GLY A 80 -20.04 -11.26 9.14
CA GLY A 80 -21.12 -10.27 9.07
C GLY A 80 -22.08 -10.39 10.25
N PRO A 81 -22.86 -9.33 10.56
CA PRO A 81 -23.90 -9.40 11.58
C PRO A 81 -25.00 -10.38 11.15
N GLY A 82 -25.42 -11.26 12.07
CA GLY A 82 -26.62 -12.07 11.89
C GLY A 82 -27.89 -11.22 11.88
N PHE A 83 -28.88 -11.63 11.09
CA PHE A 83 -30.20 -10.99 11.08
C PHE A 83 -30.82 -10.99 12.49
N GLY A 84 -31.13 -9.81 13.05
CA GLY A 84 -31.81 -9.68 14.35
C GLY A 84 -30.92 -9.35 15.55
N GLY A 85 -29.58 -9.39 15.40
CA GLY A 85 -28.62 -8.81 16.35
C GLY A 85 -28.17 -9.71 17.52
N ARG A 86 -26.84 -9.68 17.72
CA ARG A 86 -25.93 -10.39 18.66
C ARG A 86 -25.16 -11.59 18.10
N ASP A 87 -25.58 -12.16 16.97
CA ASP A 87 -24.85 -13.26 16.34
C ASP A 87 -23.85 -12.78 15.27
N LEU A 88 -22.69 -13.43 15.22
CA LEU A 88 -21.66 -13.25 14.20
C LEU A 88 -21.73 -14.43 13.23
N VAL A 89 -22.02 -14.16 11.95
CA VAL A 89 -22.01 -15.20 10.92
C VAL A 89 -20.64 -15.22 10.26
N TYR A 90 -19.91 -16.32 10.42
CA TYR A 90 -18.61 -16.55 9.80
C TYR A 90 -18.75 -17.29 8.47
N HIS A 91 -18.09 -16.79 7.44
CA HIS A 91 -18.05 -17.37 6.11
C HIS A 91 -16.58 -17.64 5.72
N PRO A 92 -16.11 -18.90 5.79
CA PRO A 92 -14.78 -19.21 5.29
C PRO A 92 -14.73 -18.97 3.78
N LEU A 93 -13.67 -18.32 3.32
CA LEU A 93 -13.44 -18.14 1.89
C LEU A 93 -13.01 -19.49 1.29
N PRO A 94 -13.53 -19.88 0.11
CA PRO A 94 -12.95 -20.99 -0.65
C PRO A 94 -11.44 -20.78 -0.84
N GLY A 95 -10.66 -21.87 -0.89
CA GLY A 95 -9.20 -21.77 -1.02
C GLY A 95 -8.73 -20.93 -2.23
N ALA A 96 -9.48 -20.99 -3.34
CA ALA A 96 -9.22 -20.18 -4.54
C ALA A 96 -9.51 -18.67 -4.36
N MET A 97 -10.19 -18.28 -3.29
CA MET A 97 -10.55 -16.90 -2.95
C MET A 97 -9.74 -16.34 -1.77
N VAL A 98 -8.83 -17.12 -1.18
CA VAL A 98 -7.92 -16.62 -0.15
C VAL A 98 -7.05 -15.53 -0.77
N ARG A 99 -7.19 -14.31 -0.26
CA ARG A 99 -6.48 -13.17 -0.80
C ARG A 99 -5.22 -12.90 0.01
N GLU A 100 -4.10 -12.93 -0.68
CA GLU A 100 -2.82 -12.52 -0.14
C GLU A 100 -2.63 -11.01 -0.29
N THR A 101 -2.26 -10.37 0.82
CA THR A 101 -1.94 -8.95 0.87
C THR A 101 -0.55 -8.78 1.46
N HIS A 102 0.24 -7.92 0.83
CA HIS A 102 1.55 -7.53 1.30
C HIS A 102 1.49 -6.06 1.74
N GLU A 103 2.15 -5.75 2.85
CA GLU A 103 2.29 -4.39 3.34
C GLU A 103 3.77 -4.07 3.55
N LEU A 104 4.21 -2.93 3.03
CA LEU A 104 5.57 -2.41 3.18
C LEU A 104 5.52 -1.05 3.88
N ARG A 105 6.21 -0.95 5.02
CA ARG A 105 6.31 0.29 5.80
C ARG A 105 7.76 0.61 6.13
N PHE A 106 8.15 1.86 5.91
CA PHE A 106 9.41 2.42 6.36
C PHE A 106 9.17 3.20 7.65
N ILE A 107 9.75 2.73 8.74
CA ILE A 107 9.56 3.29 10.08
C ILE A 107 10.75 4.19 10.38
N TYR A 108 10.45 5.46 10.57
CA TYR A 108 11.43 6.46 10.97
C TYR A 108 11.15 6.96 12.38
N LEU A 109 12.22 7.28 13.11
CA LEU A 109 12.15 7.92 14.42
C LEU A 109 12.81 9.29 14.37
N SER A 110 12.22 10.24 15.08
CA SER A 110 12.83 11.52 15.44
C SER A 110 12.79 11.68 16.96
N ILE A 111 13.42 12.72 17.47
CA ILE A 111 13.33 13.10 18.90
C ILE A 111 11.86 13.30 19.33
N GLY A 112 10.99 13.76 18.42
CA GLY A 112 9.59 14.09 18.70
C GLY A 112 8.59 12.95 18.47
N GLY A 113 9.01 11.81 17.90
CA GLY A 113 8.10 10.69 17.68
C GLY A 113 8.45 9.77 16.51
N ARG A 114 7.50 8.90 16.18
CA ARG A 114 7.59 7.88 15.12
C ARG A 114 6.75 8.28 13.92
N ALA A 115 7.33 8.13 12.72
CA ALA A 115 6.63 8.28 11.45
C ALA A 115 6.74 7.00 10.63
N GLU A 116 5.71 6.71 9.85
CA GLU A 116 5.68 5.57 8.95
C GLU A 116 5.33 6.01 7.54
N PHE A 117 6.14 5.58 6.57
CA PHE A 117 5.97 5.94 5.18
C PHE A 117 5.79 4.69 4.32
N SER A 118 4.94 4.79 3.29
CA SER A 118 4.84 3.79 2.22
C SER A 118 5.92 3.99 1.16
N LEU A 119 6.13 3.00 0.29
CA LEU A 119 7.08 3.12 -0.82
C LEU A 119 6.72 4.26 -1.77
N LYS A 120 5.43 4.44 -2.07
CA LYS A 120 4.93 5.58 -2.86
C LYS A 120 5.40 6.91 -2.28
N ARG A 121 5.22 7.10 -0.97
CA ARG A 121 5.59 8.35 -0.29
C ARG A 121 7.10 8.59 -0.30
N ILE A 122 7.90 7.53 -0.16
CA ILE A 122 9.37 7.62 -0.24
C ILE A 122 9.84 8.04 -1.63
N ARG A 123 9.22 7.52 -2.69
CA ARG A 123 9.61 7.80 -4.08
C ARG A 123 9.17 9.16 -4.62
N GLN A 124 8.16 9.78 -4.02
CA GLN A 124 7.61 11.07 -4.45
C GLN A 124 8.26 12.27 -3.73
N ARG A 125 9.38 12.04 -3.03
CA ARG A 125 10.13 13.08 -2.31
C ARG A 125 11.24 13.70 -3.14
#